data_AF-A0A3B5KIV7-F1
#
_entry.id   AF-A0A3B5KIV7-F1
#
_cell.length_a   1.000
_cell.length_b   1.000
_cell.length_c   1.000
_cell.angle_alpha   90.00
_cell.angle_beta   90.00
_cell.angle_gamma   90.00
#
_symmetry.space_group_name_H-M   'P 1'
#
loop_
_entity.id
_entity.type
_entity.pdbx_description
1 polymer ?
#
loop_
_entity_poly.entity_id
_entity_poly.type
_entity_poly.pdbx_seq_one_letter_code
_entity_poly.pdbx_strand_id
1 'polypeptide(L)' 'DEEGREGVCCHHACTLTSDPVCGSDGQSYRSPCEMRAMGCTLQKDIRIQHKGPCGESKHCRAHIKVKGHA' A
#
# COMPACT_ATOMS: atom_id res chain seq x y z
N ASP A 1 -16.24 6.04 28.06
CA ASP A 1 -15.46 6.29 26.85
C ASP A 1 -14.80 5.00 26.40
N GLU A 2 -15.36 4.42 25.35
CA GLU A 2 -14.85 3.24 24.65
C GLU A 2 -13.72 3.64 23.71
N GLU A 3 -12.48 3.64 24.19
CA GLU A 3 -11.32 3.64 23.28
C GLU A 3 -10.53 2.36 23.51
N GLY A 4 -11.02 1.31 22.85
CA GLY A 4 -10.49 -0.03 22.87
C GLY A 4 -9.09 -0.05 22.29
N ARG A 5 -8.10 0.01 23.17
CA ARG A 5 -6.75 -0.44 22.86
C ARG A 5 -6.67 -1.93 23.15
N GLU A 6 -7.35 -2.72 22.33
CA GLU A 6 -7.08 -4.15 22.27
C GLU A 6 -5.62 -4.28 21.83
N GLY A 7 -4.78 -4.77 22.76
CA GLY A 7 -3.36 -4.95 22.55
C GLY A 7 -3.16 -5.68 21.24
N VAL A 8 -2.51 -4.99 20.30
CA VAL A 8 -2.35 -5.38 18.92
C VAL A 8 -1.51 -6.65 18.85
N CYS A 9 -2.16 -7.80 19.00
CA CYS A 9 -1.55 -9.10 18.76
C CYS A 9 -1.53 -9.28 17.24
N CYS A 10 -0.37 -9.05 16.62
CA CYS A 10 -0.14 -9.24 15.18
C CYS A 10 -0.13 -10.73 14.77
N HIS A 11 -0.96 -11.57 15.38
CA HIS A 11 -1.20 -12.95 14.97
C HIS A 11 -2.22 -12.98 13.83
N HIS A 12 -1.86 -12.43 12.67
CA HIS A 12 -2.61 -12.65 11.45
C HIS A 12 -2.02 -13.86 10.73
N ALA A 13 -2.72 -15.00 10.78
CA ALA A 13 -2.49 -16.10 9.86
C ALA A 13 -2.83 -15.64 8.43
N CYS A 14 -1.86 -15.09 7.73
CA CYS A 14 -2.01 -14.64 6.36
C CYS A 14 -1.80 -15.84 5.42
N THR A 15 -2.80 -16.12 4.59
CA THR A 15 -2.58 -16.94 3.39
C THR A 15 -1.62 -16.20 2.46
N LEU A 16 -0.69 -16.91 1.82
CA LEU A 16 0.27 -16.38 0.83
C LEU A 16 -0.44 -16.01 -0.49
N THR A 17 -1.43 -15.12 -0.42
CA THR A 17 -2.13 -14.59 -1.59
C THR A 17 -1.33 -13.45 -2.19
N SER A 18 -0.91 -13.60 -3.45
CA SER A 18 -0.27 -12.52 -4.23
C SER A 18 -1.33 -11.53 -4.73
N ASP A 19 -1.80 -10.66 -3.84
CA ASP A 19 -2.74 -9.59 -4.16
C ASP A 19 -2.10 -8.24 -3.78
N PRO A 20 -1.22 -7.69 -4.64
CA PRO A 20 -0.48 -6.50 -4.30
C PRO A 20 -1.42 -5.32 -4.08
N VAL A 21 -1.16 -4.50 -3.08
CA VAL A 21 -1.96 -3.31 -2.75
C VAL A 21 -1.07 -2.12 -2.43
N CYS A 22 -1.57 -0.93 -2.71
CA CYS A 22 -0.92 0.31 -2.34
C CYS A 22 -1.54 0.81 -1.02
N GLY A 23 -0.70 0.97 -0.01
CA GLY A 23 -1.09 1.54 1.28
C GLY A 23 -1.29 3.05 1.20
N SER A 24 -2.06 3.59 2.14
CA SER A 24 -2.28 5.02 2.32
C SER A 24 -1.01 5.77 2.73
N ASP A 25 0.01 5.05 3.14
CA ASP A 25 1.36 5.54 3.44
C ASP A 25 2.27 5.57 2.21
N GLY A 26 1.76 5.20 1.03
CA GLY A 26 2.49 5.20 -0.23
C GLY A 26 3.43 4.00 -0.41
N GLN A 27 3.33 2.97 0.44
CA GLN A 27 4.08 1.73 0.29
C GLN A 27 3.25 0.63 -0.38
N SER A 28 3.92 -0.15 -1.23
CA SER A 28 3.33 -1.32 -1.86
C SER A 28 3.49 -2.55 -0.97
N TYR A 29 2.41 -3.26 -0.73
CA TYR A 29 2.38 -4.50 0.05
C TYR A 29 2.02 -5.67 -0.85
N ARG A 30 2.60 -6.85 -0.62
CA ARG A 30 2.36 -8.04 -1.45
C ARG A 30 0.95 -8.62 -1.27
N SER A 31 0.33 -8.30 -0.14
CA SER A 31 -1.03 -8.67 0.19
C SER A 31 -1.65 -7.66 1.14
N PRO A 32 -3.00 -7.52 1.16
CA PRO A 32 -3.68 -6.72 2.18
C PRO A 32 -3.45 -7.24 3.60
N CYS A 33 -3.12 -8.54 3.75
CA CYS A 33 -2.79 -9.12 5.04
C CYS A 33 -1.40 -8.67 5.52
N GLU A 34 -0.41 -8.66 4.63
CA GLU A 34 0.93 -8.11 4.90
C GLU A 34 0.85 -6.63 5.28
N MET A 35 0.02 -5.84 4.57
CA MET A 35 -0.22 -4.43 4.91
C MET A 35 -0.74 -4.25 6.34
N ARG A 36 -1.74 -5.05 6.74
CA ARG A 36 -2.29 -5.01 8.11
C ARG A 36 -1.26 -5.47 9.15
N ALA A 37 -0.52 -6.54 8.88
CA ALA A 37 0.54 -7.02 9.77
C ALA A 37 1.65 -5.97 9.97
N MET A 38 2.01 -5.25 8.90
CA MET A 38 2.97 -4.15 8.95
C MET A 38 2.41 -2.94 9.70
N GLY A 39 1.17 -2.53 9.42
CA GLY A 39 0.50 -1.45 10.17
C GLY A 39 0.40 -1.77 11.67
N CYS A 40 0.05 -3.02 11.98
CA CYS A 40 0.02 -3.60 13.32
C CYS A 40 1.40 -3.52 14.01
N THR A 41 2.47 -3.97 13.33
CA THR A 41 3.85 -3.97 13.84
C THR A 41 4.40 -2.55 14.03
N LEU A 42 4.11 -1.66 13.09
CA LEU A 42 4.57 -0.27 13.10
C LEU A 42 3.66 0.65 13.94
N GLN A 43 2.56 0.11 14.50
CA GLN A 43 1.51 0.89 15.16
C GLN A 43 1.01 2.07 14.29
N LYS A 44 0.86 1.80 12.99
CA LYS A 44 0.36 2.74 11.99
C LYS A 44 -0.95 2.24 11.42
N ASP A 45 -1.91 3.16 11.27
CA ASP A 45 -3.13 2.90 10.50
C ASP A 45 -2.80 3.00 9.01
N ILE A 46 -2.60 1.84 8.38
CA ILE A 46 -2.31 1.74 6.94
C ILE A 46 -3.56 1.18 6.26
N ARG A 47 -4.20 2.03 5.45
CA ARG A 47 -5.41 1.69 4.71
C ARG A 47 -5.06 1.37 3.27
N ILE A 48 -5.84 0.52 2.61
CA ILE A 48 -5.66 0.27 1.18
C ILE A 48 -6.10 1.53 0.43
N GLN A 49 -5.18 2.16 -0.28
CA GLN A 49 -5.47 3.28 -1.17
C GLN A 49 -6.00 2.77 -2.52
N HIS A 50 -5.34 1.78 -3.11
CA HIS A 50 -5.82 1.09 -4.32
C HIS A 50 -5.25 -0.34 -4.42
N LYS A 51 -5.89 -1.16 -5.26
CA LYS A 51 -5.36 -2.48 -5.64
C LYS A 51 -4.21 -2.32 -6.63
N GLY A 52 -3.21 -3.17 -6.54
CA GLY A 52 -1.93 -3.05 -7.24
C GLY A 52 -0.88 -2.27 -6.43
N PRO A 53 0.41 -2.33 -6.81
CA PRO A 53 1.51 -1.61 -6.17
C PRO A 53 1.40 -0.10 -6.38
N CYS A 54 1.83 0.68 -5.39
CA CYS A 54 2.06 2.10 -5.51
C CYS A 54 3.06 2.38 -6.64
N GLY A 55 2.78 3.39 -7.46
CA GLY A 55 3.68 3.78 -8.57
C GLY A 55 3.52 2.96 -9.84
N GLU A 56 2.67 1.93 -9.87
CA GLU A 56 2.15 1.36 -11.13
C GLU A 56 1.10 2.25 -11.80
N SER A 57 1.07 3.53 -11.42
CA SER A 57 0.64 4.58 -12.31
C SER A 57 1.60 4.60 -13.49
N LYS A 58 1.31 3.77 -14.49
CA LYS A 58 1.60 4.03 -15.90
C LYS A 58 0.90 5.34 -16.27
N HIS A 59 1.29 6.45 -15.64
CA HIS A 59 1.24 7.72 -16.31
C HIS A 59 2.14 7.50 -17.51
N CYS A 60 1.51 7.20 -18.65
CA CYS A 60 2.07 7.53 -19.93
C CYS A 60 2.39 9.02 -19.86
N ARG A 61 3.56 9.36 -19.32
CA ARG A 61 4.17 10.67 -19.49
C ARG A 61 4.69 10.69 -20.91
N ALA A 62 3.76 10.61 -21.86
CA ALA A 62 3.97 11.01 -23.23
C ALA A 62 4.03 12.54 -23.26
N HIS A 63 5.07 13.09 -22.64
CA HIS A 63 5.57 14.40 -22.99
C HIS A 63 6.90 14.19 -23.71
N ILE A 64 6.84 13.46 -24.82
CA ILE A 64 7.84 13.58 -25.87
C ILE A 64 7.65 14.98 -26.48
N LYS A 65 8.17 16.00 -25.82
CA LYS A 65 8.23 17.34 -26.40
C LYS A 65 9.55 17.43 -27.16
N VAL A 66 9.57 16.85 -28.36
CA VAL A 66 10.62 17.13 -29.35
C VAL A 66 10.48 18.60 -29.75
N LYS A 67 11.19 19.49 -29.07
CA LYS A 67 11.44 20.82 -29.61
C LYS A 67 12.61 20.71 -30.59
N GLY A 68 12.30 20.36 -31.83
CA GLY A 68 13.15 20.71 -32.95
C GLY A 68 13.12 22.22 -33.12
N HIS A 69 14.26 22.87 -32.92
CA HIS A 69 14.46 24.25 -33.37
C HIS A 69 15.27 24.16 -34.66
N ALA A 70 14.66 24.65 -35.73
CA ALA A 70 15.26 24.86 -37.04
C ALA A 70 16.29 26.00 -36.98
#